data_AF-A0A379VYB9-F1
#
_entry.id   AF-A0A379VYB9-F1
#
_cell.length_a   1.000
_cell.length_b   1.000
_cell.length_c   1.000
_cell.angle_alpha   90.00
_cell.angle_beta   90.00
_cell.angle_gamma   90.00
#
_symmetry.space_group_name_H-M   'P 1'
#
loop_
_entity.id
_entity.type
_entity.pdbx_description
1 polymer ?
#
loop_
_entity_poly.entity_id
_entity_poly.type
_entity_poly.pdbx_seq_one_letter_code
_entity_poly.pdbx_strand_id
1 'polypeptide(L)' 'MTEAQRHQILLDMLAQLGFVTVENVIERLGISPATARRDINKLDESGKLKKSAQRRRGHYPTAAPLDADESAPGAKPR' A
#
# COMPACT_ATOMS: atom_id res chain seq x y z
N MET A 1 22.72 -7.22 -4.66
CA MET A 1 22.07 -6.33 -5.66
C MET A 1 22.24 -4.88 -5.20
N THR A 2 22.65 -3.98 -6.10
CA THR A 2 22.83 -2.56 -5.76
C THR A 2 21.53 -1.78 -5.87
N GLU A 3 21.46 -0.63 -5.21
CA GLU A 3 20.29 0.26 -5.29
C GLU A 3 20.01 0.71 -6.73
N ALA A 4 21.04 1.11 -7.48
CA ALA A 4 20.91 1.53 -8.88
C ALA A 4 20.30 0.42 -9.76
N GLN A 5 20.67 -0.84 -9.51
CA GLN A 5 20.13 -1.97 -10.25
C GLN A 5 18.64 -2.21 -9.91
N ARG A 6 18.23 -1.99 -8.66
CA ARG A 6 16.80 -2.08 -8.26
C ARG A 6 15.99 -0.99 -8.95
N HIS A 7 16.53 0.23 -8.97
CA HIS A 7 15.91 1.37 -9.62
C HIS A 7 15.72 1.14 -11.12
N GLN A 8 16.72 0.57 -11.79
CA GLN A 8 16.62 0.25 -13.21
C GLN A 8 15.49 -0.74 -13.50
N ILE A 9 15.37 -1.81 -12.69
CA ILE A 9 14.28 -2.78 -12.83
C ILE A 9 12.92 -2.14 -12.56
N LEU A 10 12.82 -1.25 -11.58
CA LEU A 10 11.57 -0.56 -11.26
C LEU A 10 11.11 0.34 -12.42
N LEU A 11 12.04 1.04 -13.08
CA LEU A 11 11.75 1.84 -14.27
C LEU A 11 11.38 0.98 -15.48
N ASP A 12 12.03 -0.17 -15.66
CA ASP A 12 11.70 -1.13 -16.71
C ASP A 12 10.28 -1.69 -16.52
N MET A 13 9.94 -2.10 -15.30
CA MET A 13 8.59 -2.52 -14.94
C MET A 13 7.56 -1.41 -15.19
N LEU A 14 7.88 -0.16 -14.88
CA LEU A 14 7.01 0.97 -15.14
C LEU A 14 6.82 1.22 -16.63
N ALA A 15 7.86 1.06 -17.44
CA ALA A 15 7.79 1.19 -18.89
C ALA A 15 6.94 0.07 -19.52
N GLN A 16 7.03 -1.15 -18.99
CA GLN A 16 6.29 -2.31 -19.50
C GLN A 16 4.82 -2.32 -19.07
N LEU A 17 4.54 -2.06 -17.79
CA LEU A 17 3.21 -2.16 -17.21
C LEU A 17 2.42 -0.83 -17.27
N GLY A 18 3.13 0.30 -17.44
CA GLY A 18 2.57 1.65 -17.32
C GLY A 18 2.32 2.10 -15.88
N PHE A 19 2.20 1.17 -14.93
CA PHE A 19 2.07 1.44 -13.50
C PHE A 19 2.78 0.38 -12.67
N VAL A 20 3.26 0.76 -11.49
CA VAL A 20 3.94 -0.14 -10.55
C VAL A 20 3.43 0.13 -9.14
N THR A 21 3.07 -0.93 -8.42
CA THR A 21 2.68 -0.86 -7.00
C THR A 21 3.83 -1.32 -6.11
N VAL A 22 3.72 -1.05 -4.80
CA VAL A 22 4.70 -1.51 -3.82
C VAL A 22 4.73 -3.04 -3.78
N GLU A 23 3.58 -3.70 -3.90
CA GLU A 23 3.47 -5.16 -3.94
C GLU A 23 4.26 -5.76 -5.12
N ASN A 24 4.09 -5.21 -6.33
CA ASN A 24 4.83 -5.67 -7.52
C ASN A 24 6.35 -5.60 -7.33
N VAL A 25 6.83 -4.53 -6.67
CA VAL A 25 8.26 -4.35 -6.40
C VAL A 25 8.77 -5.36 -5.37
N ILE A 26 7.98 -5.64 -4.32
CA ILE A 26 8.31 -6.66 -3.32
C ILE A 26 8.39 -8.04 -3.98
N GLU A 27 7.39 -8.42 -4.76
CA GLU A 27 7.34 -9.72 -5.44
C GLU A 27 8.48 -9.89 -6.44
N ARG A 28 8.81 -8.84 -7.20
CA ARG A 28 9.84 -8.92 -8.24
C ARG A 28 11.26 -8.87 -7.69
N LEU A 29 11.51 -8.06 -6.66
CA LEU A 29 12.86 -7.82 -6.13
C LEU A 29 13.15 -8.56 -4.82
N GLY A 30 12.13 -9.14 -4.18
CA GLY A 30 12.26 -9.82 -2.88
C GLY A 30 12.67 -8.88 -1.74
N ILE A 31 12.34 -7.59 -1.83
CA ILE A 31 12.74 -6.58 -0.83
C ILE A 31 11.62 -6.26 0.16
N SER A 32 12.00 -5.68 1.31
CA SER A 32 11.00 -5.25 2.30
C SER A 32 10.09 -4.13 1.75
N PRO A 33 8.85 -4.02 2.25
CA PRO A 33 7.93 -2.94 1.87
C PRO A 33 8.49 -1.54 2.13
N ALA A 34 9.25 -1.37 3.22
CA ALA A 34 9.89 -0.11 3.56
C ALA A 34 10.95 0.27 2.52
N THR A 35 11.74 -0.70 2.07
CA THR A 35 12.76 -0.51 1.02
C THR A 35 12.12 -0.16 -0.32
N ALA A 36 11.07 -0.88 -0.72
CA ALA A 36 10.36 -0.60 -1.96
C ALA A 36 9.79 0.82 -1.98
N ARG A 37 9.14 1.25 -0.89
CA ARG A 37 8.64 2.63 -0.74
C ARG A 37 9.75 3.67 -0.84
N ARG A 38 10.90 3.42 -0.20
CA ARG A 38 12.06 4.32 -0.25
C ARG A 38 12.60 4.44 -1.68
N ASP A 39 12.75 3.33 -2.41
CA ASP A 39 13.23 3.34 -3.79
C ASP A 39 12.26 4.08 -4.72
N ILE A 40 10.94 3.86 -4.58
CA ILE A 40 9.92 4.58 -5.33
C ILE A 40 9.98 6.09 -5.04
N ASN A 41 10.10 6.49 -3.78
CA ASN A 41 10.21 7.91 -3.42
C ASN A 41 11.50 8.54 -3.97
N LYS A 42 12.63 7.85 -3.93
CA LYS A 42 13.88 8.35 -4.53
C LYS A 42 13.74 8.57 -6.04
N LEU A 43 13.09 7.64 -6.74
CA LEU A 43 12.84 7.76 -8.17
C LEU A 43 11.87 8.92 -8.49
N ASP A 44 10.87 9.14 -7.65
CA ASP A 44 9.95 10.28 -7.73
C ASP A 44 10.67 11.62 -7.50
N GLU A 45 11.47 11.72 -6.44
CA GLU A 45 12.31 12.88 -6.12
C GLU A 45 13.30 13.20 -7.25
N SER A 46 13.81 12.17 -7.92
CA SER A 46 14.70 12.32 -9.08
C SER A 46 13.98 12.67 -10.40
N GLY A 47 12.64 12.70 -10.41
CA GLY A 47 11.82 12.98 -11.59
C GLY A 47 11.76 11.87 -12.63
N LYS A 48 12.26 10.66 -12.31
CA LYS A 48 12.29 9.50 -13.24
C LYS A 48 10.95 8.77 -13.31
N LEU A 49 10.13 8.90 -12.27
CA LEU A 49 8.74 8.47 -12.28
C LEU A 49 7.90 9.52 -11.57
N LYS A 50 6.58 9.43 -11.72
CA LYS A 50 5.64 10.29 -11.01
C LYS A 50 4.72 9.43 -10.17
N LYS A 51 4.77 9.59 -8.86
CA LYS A 51 3.87 8.91 -7.95
C LYS A 51 2.45 9.44 -8.13
N SER A 52 1.57 8.62 -8.72
CA SER A 52 0.14 8.87 -8.67
C SER A 52 -0.35 8.60 -7.25
N ALA A 53 -0.35 9.63 -6.42
CA ALA A 53 -1.07 9.62 -5.16
C ALA A 53 -2.56 9.61 -5.49
N GLN A 54 -3.09 8.45 -5.89
CA GLN A 54 -4.53 8.23 -5.87
C GLN A 54 -4.92 8.41 -4.41
N ARG A 55 -5.43 9.60 -4.05
CA ARG A 55 -6.08 9.78 -2.77
C ARG A 55 -7.14 8.70 -2.74
N ARG A 56 -6.93 7.67 -1.93
CA ARG A 56 -8.02 6.80 -1.50
C ARG A 56 -8.94 7.75 -0.75
N ARG A 57 -9.92 8.35 -1.44
CA ARG A 57 -11.15 8.80 -0.77
C ARG A 57 -11.57 7.58 0.05
N GLY A 58 -11.55 7.72 1.37
CA GLY A 58 -11.55 6.61 2.31
C GLY A 58 -12.60 5.57 1.92
N HIS A 59 -12.13 4.43 1.42
CA HIS A 59 -12.90 3.21 1.45
C HIS A 59 -12.45 2.52 2.72
N TYR A 60 -13.11 2.85 3.83
CA TYR A 60 -13.23 1.87 4.91
C TYR A 60 -14.04 0.72 4.30
N PRO A 61 -13.48 -0.48 4.10
CA PRO A 61 -14.35 -1.63 3.93
C PRO A 61 -15.18 -1.70 5.21
N THR A 62 -16.50 -1.61 5.05
CA THR A 62 -17.46 -1.85 6.12
C THR A 62 -17.29 -3.30 6.58
N ALA A 63 -16.33 -3.55 7.47
CA ALA A 63 -16.29 -4.79 8.22
C ALA A 63 -17.45 -4.71 9.19
N ALA A 64 -18.51 -5.45 8.82
CA ALA A 64 -19.70 -5.88 9.53
C ALA A 64 -19.87 -5.45 11.01
N PRO A 65 -21.12 -5.14 11.43
CA PRO A 65 -21.43 -4.99 12.85
C PRO A 65 -21.11 -6.30 13.57
N LEU A 66 -20.08 -6.28 14.40
CA LEU A 66 -19.77 -7.37 15.33
C LEU A 66 -20.83 -7.32 16.44
N ASP A 67 -21.62 -8.38 16.48
CA ASP A 67 -22.48 -8.83 17.57
C ASP A 67 -23.54 -7.86 18.10
N ALA A 68 -24.69 -7.91 17.45
CA ALA A 68 -25.94 -7.99 18.18
C ALA A 68 -26.00 -9.35 18.90
N ASP A 69 -25.47 -9.44 20.12
CA ASP A 69 -25.83 -10.50 21.06
C ASP A 69 -26.25 -9.87 22.40
N GLU A 70 -27.56 -9.86 22.54
CA GLU A 70 -28.36 -9.92 23.76
C GLU A 70 -27.60 -10.06 25.10
N SER A 71 -27.66 -9.02 25.93
CA SER A 71 -28.00 -9.18 27.36
C SER A 71 -28.25 -7.83 28.00
N ALA A 72 -29.52 -7.44 28.07
CA ALA A 72 -29.98 -6.44 29.01
C ALA A 72 -29.85 -7.00 30.45
N PRO A 73 -29.17 -6.35 31.39
CA PRO A 73 -29.46 -6.60 32.79
C PRO A 73 -30.77 -5.89 33.12
N GLY A 74 -31.80 -6.71 33.34
CA GLY A 74 -33.11 -6.29 33.75
C GLY A 74 -33.11 -5.37 34.98
N ALA A 75 -34.09 -4.49 34.97
CA ALA A 75 -34.85 -3.97 36.10
C ALA A 75 -34.31 -4.22 37.52
N LYS A 76 -34.15 -3.12 38.26
CA LYS A 76 -34.88 -2.99 39.53
C LYS A 76 -35.47 -1.57 39.67
N PRO A 77 -36.79 -1.45 39.87
CA PRO A 77 -37.42 -0.22 40.30
C PRO A 77 -37.49 -0.14 41.84
N ARG A 78 -37.71 1.09 42.32
CA ARG A 78 -37.91 1.58 43.69
C ARG A 78 -36.67 2.07 44.41
#